data_AF-A0A9R1VMY7-F1
#
_entry.id   AF-A0A9R1VMY7-F1
#
_cell.length_a   1.000
_cell.length_b   1.000
_cell.length_c   1.000
_cell.angle_alpha   90.00
_cell.angle_beta   90.00
_cell.angle_gamma   90.00
#
_symmetry.space_group_name_H-M   'P 1'
#
loop_
_entity.id
_entity.type
_entity.pdbx_description
1 polymer ?
#
loop_
_entity_poly.entity_id
_entity_poly.type
_entity_poly.pdbx_seq_one_letter_code
_entity_poly.pdbx_strand_id
1 'polypeptide(L)'
;MGTNRAMLIDPIDQYSYKIDLNEEPPVEDNSLLEEITSIFYLYITLIQNVFCDGNYGFRSVAVCLGYGEDQWLYIRQQLLDELLSSHDDYARVFVGCDEVVTSLSFFMKTKSAPTKHWMLMPETSILIAKRFGVIRGPREFQNHQILTFALVYTNHYVIVQLEGEYPMPPIATLWIRYKAPSATE
;
A
#
# COMPACT_ATOMS: atom_id res chain seq x y z
N MET A 1 38.75 34.62 -9.05
CA MET A 1 38.98 33.24 -8.57
C MET A 1 37.88 32.91 -7.57
N GLY A 2 37.07 31.91 -7.86
CA GLY A 2 35.89 31.55 -7.06
C GLY A 2 35.15 30.42 -7.74
N THR A 3 35.76 29.25 -7.76
CA THR A 3 35.15 27.99 -8.23
C THR A 3 34.10 27.54 -7.24
N ASN A 4 32.81 27.71 -7.57
CA ASN A 4 31.73 27.01 -6.89
C ASN A 4 31.57 25.63 -7.54
N ARG A 5 32.05 24.61 -6.83
CA ARG A 5 31.74 23.20 -7.08
C ARG A 5 30.22 23.01 -6.96
N ALA A 6 29.59 22.56 -8.04
CA ALA A 6 28.27 21.97 -7.95
C ALA A 6 28.36 20.70 -7.07
N MET A 7 27.67 20.70 -5.94
CA MET A 7 27.42 19.47 -5.19
C MET A 7 26.37 18.68 -5.96
N LEU A 8 26.77 17.50 -6.44
CA LEU A 8 25.86 16.44 -6.86
C LEU A 8 25.03 16.05 -5.63
N ILE A 9 23.71 16.20 -5.72
CA ILE A 9 22.77 15.71 -4.71
C ILE A 9 22.48 14.25 -5.09
N ASP A 10 23.03 13.31 -4.32
CA ASP A 10 22.66 11.90 -4.37
C ASP A 10 21.24 11.73 -3.80
N PRO A 11 20.30 11.11 -4.52
CA PRO A 11 18.95 10.88 -4.02
C PRO A 11 18.81 9.45 -3.48
N ILE A 12 19.49 9.11 -2.37
CA ILE A 12 19.14 8.03 -1.41
C ILE A 12 19.85 8.39 -0.10
N ASP A 13 19.34 9.33 0.68
CA ASP A 13 19.84 9.51 2.06
C ASP A 13 18.85 10.25 2.99
N GLN A 14 17.54 10.06 2.80
CA GLN A 14 16.56 10.69 3.70
C GLN A 14 15.96 9.81 4.79
N TYR A 15 16.13 8.48 4.78
CA TYR A 15 15.84 7.59 5.93
C TYR A 15 16.65 6.29 5.93
N SER A 16 17.87 6.31 5.39
CA SER A 16 18.85 5.23 5.56
C SER A 16 19.52 5.41 6.92
N TYR A 17 19.07 4.67 7.94
CA TYR A 17 19.84 4.54 9.17
C TYR A 17 21.22 3.97 8.80
N LYS A 18 22.27 4.81 8.86
CA LYS A 18 23.65 4.31 8.84
C LYS A 18 23.83 3.55 10.13
N ILE A 19 23.88 2.22 10.04
CA ILE A 19 24.12 1.34 11.18
C ILE A 19 25.56 1.60 11.65
N ASP A 20 25.73 2.44 12.68
CA ASP A 20 26.95 2.47 13.47
C ASP A 20 26.95 1.21 14.34
N LEU A 21 27.87 0.28 14.06
CA LEU A 21 28.00 -0.98 14.77
C LEU A 21 28.38 -0.81 16.26
N ASN A 22 28.56 0.43 16.73
CA ASN A 22 28.89 0.77 18.11
C ASN A 22 27.73 1.43 18.88
N GLU A 23 26.59 1.69 18.24
CA GLU A 23 25.37 2.11 18.94
C GLU A 23 24.48 0.89 19.19
N GLU A 24 23.93 0.76 20.41
CA GLU A 24 22.88 -0.24 20.66
C GLU A 24 21.75 -0.02 19.66
N PRO A 25 21.20 -1.10 19.06
CA PRO A 25 20.17 -0.96 18.04
C PRO A 25 19.00 -0.16 18.62
N PRO A 26 18.41 0.77 17.83
CA PRO A 26 17.21 1.45 18.28
C PRO A 26 16.20 0.37 18.66
N VAL A 27 15.66 0.46 19.88
CA VAL A 27 14.66 -0.48 20.40
C VAL A 27 13.61 -0.66 19.32
N GLU A 28 13.59 -1.85 18.71
CA GLU A 28 12.56 -2.21 17.74
C GLU A 28 11.21 -1.94 18.41
N ASP A 29 10.39 -1.10 17.79
CA ASP A 29 9.04 -0.84 18.26
C ASP A 29 8.19 -2.10 18.03
N ASN A 30 8.38 -3.08 18.92
CA ASN A 30 7.76 -4.41 18.92
C ASN A 30 6.23 -4.33 19.02
N SER A 31 5.68 -3.15 19.31
CA SER A 31 4.24 -2.93 19.43
C SER A 31 3.48 -3.20 18.12
N LEU A 32 4.08 -2.89 16.96
CA LEU A 32 3.45 -3.15 15.65
C LEU A 32 3.53 -4.62 15.24
N LEU A 33 4.63 -5.28 15.61
CA LEU A 33 4.80 -6.71 15.35
C LEU A 33 3.73 -7.52 16.09
N GLU A 34 3.45 -7.16 17.36
CA GLU A 34 2.44 -7.80 18.21
C GLU A 34 1.01 -7.76 17.65
N GLU A 35 0.71 -6.79 16.77
CA GLU A 35 -0.60 -6.66 16.11
C GLU A 35 -0.73 -7.51 14.84
N ILE A 36 0.39 -8.01 14.30
CA ILE A 36 0.38 -8.88 13.12
C ILE A 36 0.12 -10.33 13.58
N THR A 37 -0.55 -11.13 12.75
CA THR A 37 -0.76 -12.55 13.09
C THR A 37 0.58 -13.26 13.21
N SER A 38 0.82 -13.89 14.36
CA SER A 38 2.10 -14.53 14.72
C SER A 38 2.59 -15.59 13.73
N ILE A 39 1.70 -16.16 12.92
CA ILE A 39 2.07 -17.06 11.81
C ILE A 39 3.01 -16.40 10.81
N PHE A 40 2.99 -15.07 10.69
CA PHE A 40 3.83 -14.33 9.75
C PHE A 40 5.17 -13.90 10.34
N TYR A 41 5.38 -13.95 11.66
CA TYR A 41 6.56 -13.35 12.32
C TYR A 41 7.89 -13.84 11.76
N LEU A 42 8.00 -15.12 11.40
CA LEU A 42 9.22 -15.71 10.86
C LEU A 42 9.53 -15.28 9.42
N TYR A 43 8.56 -14.68 8.75
CA TYR A 43 8.65 -14.27 7.35
C TYR A 43 8.80 -12.76 7.21
N ILE A 44 8.53 -11.99 8.27
CA ILE A 44 8.62 -10.53 8.25
C ILE A 44 10.10 -10.13 8.25
N THR A 45 10.53 -9.46 7.18
CA THR A 45 11.88 -8.88 7.09
C THR A 45 11.87 -7.37 7.27
N LEU A 46 10.72 -6.72 7.10
CA LEU A 46 10.56 -5.29 7.30
C LEU A 46 9.10 -4.96 7.66
N ILE A 47 8.93 -4.08 8.65
CA ILE A 47 7.68 -3.36 8.90
C ILE A 47 7.95 -1.89 8.63
N GLN A 48 7.28 -1.33 7.62
CA GLN A 48 7.40 0.08 7.28
C GLN A 48 6.13 0.83 7.65
N ASN A 49 6.29 1.77 8.57
CA ASN A 49 5.23 2.70 8.96
C ASN A 49 5.26 3.94 8.07
N VAL A 50 4.09 4.53 7.82
CA VAL A 50 3.92 5.77 7.04
C VAL A 50 3.27 6.84 7.88
N PHE A 51 3.34 8.09 7.43
CA PHE A 51 2.79 9.21 8.19
C PHE A 51 1.28 9.06 8.49
N CYS A 52 0.91 9.12 9.77
CA CYS A 52 -0.46 8.87 10.24
C CYS A 52 -1.31 10.16 10.23
N ASP A 53 -1.79 10.55 9.04
CA ASP A 53 -2.64 11.73 8.84
C ASP A 53 -4.02 11.40 8.25
N GLY A 54 -4.49 10.16 8.38
CA GLY A 54 -5.70 9.68 7.70
C GLY A 54 -5.52 9.38 6.21
N ASN A 55 -4.37 9.67 5.61
CA ASN A 55 -4.02 9.25 4.25
C ASN A 55 -3.11 8.01 4.22
N TYR A 56 -2.74 7.45 5.38
CA TYR A 56 -1.76 6.38 5.54
C TYR A 56 -2.03 5.16 4.63
N GLY A 57 -3.29 4.79 4.36
CA GLY A 57 -3.58 3.72 3.39
C GLY A 57 -3.05 4.03 1.99
N PHE A 58 -3.29 5.25 1.50
CA PHE A 58 -2.81 5.68 0.17
C PHE A 58 -1.30 5.96 0.14
N ARG A 59 -0.74 6.44 1.26
CA ARG A 59 0.71 6.55 1.45
C ARG A 59 1.38 5.19 1.39
N SER A 60 0.77 4.19 2.04
CA SER A 60 1.25 2.81 2.03
C SER A 60 1.29 2.26 0.61
N VAL A 61 0.23 2.46 -0.16
CA VAL A 61 0.18 2.06 -1.58
C VAL A 61 1.25 2.78 -2.41
N ALA A 62 1.48 4.08 -2.18
CA ALA A 62 2.53 4.82 -2.88
C ALA A 62 3.90 4.19 -2.66
N VAL A 63 4.26 3.93 -1.40
CA VAL A 63 5.53 3.30 -1.02
C VAL A 63 5.64 1.88 -1.58
N CYS A 64 4.58 1.08 -1.45
CA CYS A 64 4.48 -0.26 -2.00
C CYS A 64 4.75 -0.33 -3.53
N LEU A 65 4.36 0.71 -4.26
CA LEU A 65 4.57 0.83 -5.70
C LEU A 65 5.93 1.47 -6.06
N GLY A 66 6.78 1.78 -5.07
CA GLY A 66 8.09 2.39 -5.26
C GLY A 66 8.08 3.92 -5.37
N TYR A 67 6.95 4.57 -5.06
CA TYR A 67 6.87 6.03 -4.97
C TYR A 67 7.20 6.55 -3.57
N GLY A 68 7.43 7.85 -3.44
CA GLY A 68 7.48 8.51 -2.13
C GLY A 68 6.11 8.49 -1.44
N GLU A 69 6.09 8.38 -0.11
CA GLU A 69 4.82 8.40 0.65
C GLU A 69 4.02 9.70 0.43
N ASP A 70 4.66 10.79 0.00
CA ASP A 70 4.03 12.07 -0.31
C ASP A 70 3.21 12.07 -1.62
N GLN A 71 3.35 11.01 -2.43
CA GLN A 71 2.60 10.80 -3.69
C GLN A 71 1.20 10.20 -3.47
N TRP A 72 0.71 10.15 -2.22
CA TRP A 72 -0.62 9.62 -1.90
C TRP A 72 -1.77 10.31 -2.66
N LEU A 73 -1.65 11.59 -3.03
CA LEU A 73 -2.63 12.30 -3.86
C LEU A 73 -2.72 11.71 -5.27
N TYR A 74 -1.57 11.39 -5.85
CA TYR A 74 -1.51 10.72 -7.15
C TYR A 74 -2.20 9.36 -7.06
N ILE A 75 -1.90 8.57 -6.04
CA ILE A 75 -2.56 7.27 -5.81
C ILE A 75 -4.09 7.44 -5.72
N ARG A 76 -4.58 8.35 -4.86
CA ARG A 76 -6.03 8.62 -4.73
C ARG A 76 -6.67 8.97 -6.07
N GLN A 77 -6.04 9.87 -6.85
CA GLN A 77 -6.57 10.28 -8.15
C GLN A 77 -6.64 9.10 -9.13
N GLN A 78 -5.57 8.30 -9.22
CA GLN A 78 -5.55 7.13 -10.11
C GLN A 78 -6.64 6.11 -9.78
N LEU A 79 -6.92 5.90 -8.50
CA LEU A 79 -7.97 4.99 -8.04
C LEU A 79 -9.37 5.55 -8.29
N LEU A 80 -9.56 6.86 -8.09
CA LEU A 80 -10.83 7.52 -8.41
C LEU A 80 -11.11 7.46 -9.92
N ASP A 81 -10.10 7.73 -10.75
CA ASP A 81 -10.22 7.64 -12.21
C ASP A 81 -10.55 6.21 -12.66
N GLU A 82 -9.88 5.20 -12.08
CA GLU A 82 -10.18 3.79 -12.35
C GLU A 82 -11.65 3.47 -12.04
N LEU A 83 -12.11 3.82 -10.83
CA LEU A 83 -13.47 3.56 -10.40
C LEU A 83 -14.46 4.25 -11.33
N LEU A 84 -14.31 5.56 -11.58
CA LEU A 84 -15.25 6.33 -12.39
C LEU A 84 -15.26 5.90 -13.86
N SER A 85 -14.13 5.46 -14.41
CA SER A 85 -14.05 4.99 -15.80
C SER A 85 -14.86 3.73 -16.08
N SER A 86 -15.08 2.91 -15.04
CA SER A 86 -15.80 1.63 -15.12
C SER A 86 -16.85 1.53 -14.00
N HIS A 87 -17.50 2.65 -13.66
CA HIS A 87 -18.33 2.78 -12.47
C HIS A 87 -19.39 1.69 -12.36
N ASP A 88 -20.13 1.44 -13.44
CA ASP A 88 -21.23 0.47 -13.45
C ASP A 88 -20.76 -0.96 -13.18
N ASP A 89 -19.53 -1.30 -13.57
CA ASP A 89 -18.96 -2.61 -13.29
C ASP A 89 -18.58 -2.73 -11.81
N TYR A 90 -17.99 -1.68 -11.23
CA TYR A 90 -17.67 -1.64 -9.80
C TYR A 90 -18.92 -1.59 -8.92
N ALA A 91 -19.96 -0.84 -9.31
CA ALA A 91 -21.22 -0.75 -8.59
C ALA A 91 -21.96 -2.10 -8.50
N ARG A 92 -21.70 -3.04 -9.41
CA ARG A 92 -22.21 -4.42 -9.33
C ARG A 92 -21.44 -5.30 -8.35
N VAL A 93 -20.18 -4.96 -8.07
CA VAL A 93 -19.25 -5.78 -7.27
C VAL A 93 -19.15 -5.26 -5.83
N PHE A 94 -19.07 -3.95 -5.64
CA PHE A 94 -18.83 -3.31 -4.35
C PHE A 94 -20.13 -3.15 -3.55
N VAL A 95 -20.06 -3.44 -2.26
CA VAL A 95 -21.10 -3.05 -1.31
C VAL A 95 -20.78 -1.63 -0.87
N GLY A 96 -21.51 -0.65 -1.38
CA GLY A 96 -21.26 0.77 -1.09
C GLY A 96 -20.25 1.45 -2.02
N CYS A 97 -20.51 1.39 -3.34
CA CYS A 97 -19.64 2.03 -4.34
C CYS A 97 -19.54 3.55 -4.13
N ASP A 98 -20.63 4.20 -3.72
CA ASP A 98 -20.67 5.65 -3.45
C ASP A 98 -19.80 6.02 -2.23
N GLU A 99 -19.71 5.14 -1.23
CA GLU A 99 -18.82 5.28 -0.09
C GLU A 99 -17.36 5.15 -0.52
N VAL A 100 -17.04 4.28 -1.46
CA VAL A 100 -15.69 4.20 -2.05
C VAL A 100 -15.36 5.47 -2.84
N VAL A 101 -16.30 5.99 -3.64
CA VAL A 101 -16.13 7.30 -4.31
C VAL A 101 -15.87 8.39 -3.29
N THR A 102 -16.64 8.44 -2.21
CA THR A 102 -16.47 9.40 -1.11
C THR A 102 -15.10 9.25 -0.44
N SER A 103 -14.69 8.01 -0.17
CA SER A 103 -13.40 7.67 0.41
C SER A 103 -12.24 8.25 -0.41
N LEU A 104 -12.31 8.10 -1.74
CA LEU A 104 -11.28 8.56 -2.67
C LEU A 104 -11.29 10.07 -2.91
N SER A 105 -12.43 10.74 -2.72
CA SER A 105 -12.65 12.15 -3.04
C SER A 105 -12.12 13.12 -1.97
N PHE A 106 -10.80 13.11 -1.72
CA PHE A 106 -10.13 14.04 -0.81
C PHE A 106 -8.75 14.46 -1.34
N PHE A 107 -8.61 15.73 -1.70
CA PHE A 107 -7.43 16.26 -2.40
C PHE A 107 -6.73 17.43 -1.67
N MET A 108 -6.92 17.54 -0.35
CA MET A 108 -6.30 18.61 0.44
C MET A 108 -4.91 18.18 0.96
N LYS A 109 -3.84 18.56 0.24
CA LYS A 109 -2.46 18.14 0.55
C LYS A 109 -2.00 18.43 1.98
N THR A 110 -2.45 19.54 2.56
CA THR A 110 -1.99 20.05 3.86
C THR A 110 -2.90 19.68 5.03
N LYS A 111 -3.90 18.83 4.81
CA LYS A 111 -4.89 18.46 5.83
C LYS A 111 -4.90 16.95 6.04
N SER A 112 -5.03 16.56 7.30
CA SER A 112 -5.36 15.19 7.65
C SER A 112 -6.74 14.84 7.09
N ALA A 113 -6.87 13.64 6.53
CA ALA A 113 -8.13 13.17 5.97
C ALA A 113 -9.09 12.77 7.10
N PRO A 114 -10.33 13.32 7.12
CA PRO A 114 -11.39 12.82 7.97
C PRO A 114 -11.70 11.34 7.71
N THR A 115 -12.30 10.65 8.68
CA THR A 115 -12.59 9.20 8.63
C THR A 115 -13.34 8.76 7.38
N LYS A 116 -14.31 9.56 6.91
CA LYS A 116 -15.06 9.28 5.68
C LYS A 116 -14.20 9.23 4.40
N HIS A 117 -12.96 9.71 4.47
CA HIS A 117 -11.98 9.73 3.39
C HIS A 117 -10.83 8.74 3.61
N TRP A 118 -10.90 7.89 4.63
CA TRP A 118 -9.94 6.82 4.83
C TRP A 118 -10.15 5.71 3.80
N MET A 119 -9.07 4.99 3.47
CA MET A 119 -9.12 3.90 2.50
C MET A 119 -10.06 2.79 2.98
N LEU A 120 -11.03 2.42 2.14
CA LEU A 120 -11.95 1.32 2.41
C LEU A 120 -11.42 0.02 1.82
N MET A 121 -11.28 -0.99 2.67
CA MET A 121 -10.88 -2.34 2.29
C MET A 121 -12.07 -3.29 2.46
N PRO A 122 -12.21 -4.29 1.58
CA PRO A 122 -11.29 -4.68 0.52
C PRO A 122 -11.51 -3.97 -0.83
N GLU A 123 -12.54 -3.13 -1.01
CA GLU A 123 -12.93 -2.56 -2.31
C GLU A 123 -11.77 -1.83 -3.00
N THR A 124 -11.04 -0.99 -2.25
CA THR A 124 -9.91 -0.23 -2.81
C THR A 124 -8.78 -1.15 -3.29
N SER A 125 -8.62 -2.34 -2.69
CA SER A 125 -7.60 -3.31 -3.13
C SER A 125 -7.84 -3.82 -4.56
N ILE A 126 -9.11 -3.94 -4.97
CA ILE A 126 -9.48 -4.36 -6.33
C ILE A 126 -9.14 -3.24 -7.33
N LEU A 127 -9.36 -1.98 -6.93
CA LEU A 127 -8.95 -0.82 -7.72
C LEU A 127 -7.43 -0.76 -7.87
N ILE A 128 -6.68 -0.93 -6.78
CA ILE A 128 -5.20 -0.93 -6.79
C ILE A 128 -4.68 -2.03 -7.73
N ALA A 129 -5.21 -3.24 -7.55
CA ALA A 129 -4.83 -4.40 -8.33
C ALA A 129 -5.01 -4.19 -9.84
N LYS A 130 -6.17 -3.64 -10.24
CA LYS A 130 -6.47 -3.41 -11.65
C LYS A 130 -5.72 -2.20 -12.20
N ARG A 131 -5.68 -1.08 -11.47
CA ARG A 131 -5.07 0.17 -11.93
C ARG A 131 -3.55 0.06 -12.11
N PHE A 132 -2.88 -0.62 -11.18
CA PHE A 132 -1.42 -0.73 -11.18
C PHE A 132 -0.92 -2.10 -11.67
N GLY A 133 -1.83 -2.96 -12.14
CA GLY A 133 -1.46 -4.26 -12.73
C GLY A 133 -0.82 -5.24 -11.73
N VAL A 134 -1.14 -5.12 -10.43
CA VAL A 134 -0.62 -6.00 -9.36
C VAL A 134 -1.24 -7.39 -9.46
N ILE A 135 -2.43 -7.53 -10.06
CA ILE A 135 -3.01 -8.83 -10.45
C ILE A 135 -2.87 -8.98 -11.97
N ARG A 136 -1.79 -9.62 -12.43
CA ARG A 136 -1.72 -10.14 -13.81
C ARG A 136 -1.50 -11.64 -13.76
N GLY A 137 -2.42 -12.36 -14.43
CA GLY A 137 -2.38 -13.82 -14.59
C GLY A 137 -1.18 -14.30 -15.44
N PRO A 138 -1.12 -15.61 -15.74
CA PRO A 138 0.09 -16.29 -16.18
C PRO A 138 0.46 -15.87 -17.60
N ARG A 139 1.28 -14.83 -17.73
CA ARG A 139 2.10 -14.53 -18.93
C ARG A 139 3.11 -13.41 -18.62
N GLU A 140 4.37 -13.84 -18.50
CA GLU A 140 5.57 -13.14 -18.98
C GLU A 140 5.88 -11.76 -18.39
N PHE A 141 5.88 -11.62 -17.07
CA PHE A 141 6.69 -10.60 -16.39
C PHE A 141 7.58 -11.30 -15.37
N GLN A 142 8.90 -11.10 -15.48
CA GLN A 142 9.89 -11.77 -14.64
C GLN A 142 9.90 -11.29 -13.18
N ASN A 143 9.02 -10.36 -12.80
CA ASN A 143 8.89 -9.84 -11.44
C ASN A 143 7.43 -9.87 -11.01
N HIS A 144 7.09 -10.76 -10.07
CA HIS A 144 5.81 -10.70 -9.35
C HIS A 144 5.94 -9.63 -8.26
N GLN A 145 5.04 -8.65 -8.24
CA GLN A 145 5.00 -7.64 -7.17
C GLN A 145 3.90 -8.02 -6.19
N ILE A 146 4.28 -8.40 -4.97
CA ILE A 146 3.35 -8.69 -3.89
C ILE A 146 3.27 -7.46 -3.00
N LEU A 147 2.05 -6.93 -2.83
CA LEU A 147 1.79 -5.84 -1.90
C LEU A 147 1.13 -6.40 -0.65
N THR A 148 1.83 -6.32 0.47
CA THR A 148 1.35 -6.82 1.76
C THR A 148 1.07 -5.65 2.69
N PHE A 149 -0.18 -5.57 3.12
CA PHE A 149 -0.65 -4.60 4.10
C PHE A 149 -1.13 -5.35 5.34
N ALA A 150 -0.66 -4.93 6.52
CA ALA A 150 -1.24 -5.39 7.79
C ALA A 150 -2.07 -4.26 8.40
N LEU A 151 -3.31 -4.59 8.78
CA LEU A 151 -4.15 -3.71 9.58
C LEU A 151 -3.77 -3.89 11.06
N VAL A 152 -3.32 -2.83 11.69
CA VAL A 152 -2.93 -2.77 13.11
C VAL A 152 -3.81 -1.78 13.87
N TYR A 153 -4.04 -2.02 15.16
CA TYR A 153 -4.82 -1.13 16.04
C TYR A 153 -6.19 -0.71 15.48
N THR A 154 -6.84 -1.60 14.71
CA THR A 154 -8.18 -1.47 14.12
C THR A 154 -8.37 -0.50 12.96
N ASN A 155 -7.41 0.37 12.66
CA ASN A 155 -7.56 1.34 11.58
C ASN A 155 -6.29 1.67 10.82
N HIS A 156 -5.10 1.36 11.33
CA HIS A 156 -3.84 1.79 10.72
C HIS A 156 -3.26 0.70 9.83
N TYR A 157 -2.75 1.08 8.66
CA TYR A 157 -2.09 0.12 7.76
C TYR A 157 -0.58 0.32 7.83
N VAL A 158 0.12 -0.78 8.02
CA VAL A 158 1.58 -0.85 7.85
C VAL A 158 1.92 -1.71 6.65
N ILE A 159 3.01 -1.35 5.98
CA ILE A 159 3.58 -2.14 4.91
C ILE A 159 4.43 -3.23 5.55
N VAL A 160 4.28 -4.46 5.08
CA VAL A 160 5.05 -5.60 5.59
C VAL A 160 5.79 -6.24 4.43
N GLN A 161 7.11 -6.40 4.55
CA GLN A 161 7.87 -7.22 3.61
C GLN A 161 7.91 -8.65 4.15
N LEU A 162 7.46 -9.60 3.33
CA LEU A 162 7.49 -11.03 3.65
C LEU A 162 8.48 -11.74 2.72
N GLU A 163 9.35 -12.56 3.28
CA GLU A 163 10.31 -13.40 2.54
C GLU A 163 10.16 -14.88 2.90
N GLY A 164 10.56 -15.75 1.98
CA GLY A 164 10.44 -17.20 2.12
C GLY A 164 9.05 -17.74 1.78
N GLU A 165 8.81 -19.00 2.14
CA GLU A 165 7.58 -19.75 1.82
C GLU A 165 6.52 -19.53 2.92
N TYR A 166 5.91 -18.34 2.93
CA TYR A 166 4.83 -18.02 3.87
C TYR A 166 3.46 -18.52 3.37
N PRO A 167 2.53 -18.83 4.29
CA PRO A 167 1.17 -19.21 3.89
C PRO A 167 0.46 -18.04 3.22
N MET A 168 -0.02 -18.25 2.00
CA MET A 168 -0.86 -17.26 1.33
C MET A 168 -2.20 -17.11 2.07
N PRO A 169 -2.70 -15.88 2.29
CA PRO A 169 -4.00 -15.67 2.89
C PRO A 169 -5.11 -16.26 2.01
N PRO A 170 -6.29 -16.57 2.60
CA PRO A 170 -7.44 -17.02 1.83
C PRO A 170 -7.79 -16.05 0.70
N ILE A 171 -8.13 -16.60 -0.47
CA ILE A 171 -8.56 -15.80 -1.62
C ILE A 171 -9.83 -15.02 -1.23
N ALA A 172 -9.84 -13.71 -1.53
CA ALA A 172 -10.96 -12.83 -1.21
C ALA A 172 -12.27 -13.34 -1.84
N THR A 173 -13.37 -13.29 -1.07
CA THR A 173 -14.71 -13.75 -1.52
C THR A 173 -15.18 -13.07 -2.80
N LEU A 174 -14.85 -11.78 -2.98
CA LEU A 174 -15.18 -11.03 -4.19
C LEU A 174 -14.52 -11.64 -5.43
N TRP A 175 -13.28 -12.13 -5.33
CA TRP A 175 -12.61 -12.82 -6.43
C TRP A 175 -13.32 -14.13 -6.76
N ILE A 176 -13.66 -14.94 -5.76
CA ILE A 176 -14.37 -16.21 -5.96
C ILE A 176 -15.69 -15.98 -6.70
N ARG A 177 -16.40 -14.89 -6.38
CA ARG A 177 -17.72 -14.59 -6.94
C ARG A 177 -17.69 -13.95 -8.33
N TYR A 178 -16.70 -13.10 -8.60
CA TYR A 178 -16.72 -12.24 -9.79
C TYR A 178 -15.54 -12.46 -10.75
N LYS A 179 -14.67 -13.46 -10.51
CA LYS A 179 -13.60 -13.80 -11.45
C LYS A 179 -14.15 -14.20 -12.81
N ALA A 180 -13.40 -13.86 -13.87
CA ALA A 180 -13.71 -14.31 -15.22
C ALA A 180 -13.61 -15.85 -15.30
N PRO A 181 -14.40 -16.53 -16.16
CA PRO A 181 -14.29 -17.98 -16.36
C PRO A 181 -12.88 -18.45 -16.75
N SER A 182 -12.13 -17.60 -17.47
CA SER A 182 -10.73 -17.87 -17.86
C SER A 182 -9.72 -17.74 -16.71
N ALA A 183 -10.14 -17.23 -15.55
CA ALA A 183 -9.34 -17.15 -14.32
C ALA A 183 -9.64 -18.33 -13.37
N THR A 184 -10.12 -19.43 -13.94
CA THR A 184 -10.29 -20.72 -13.27
C THR A 184 -9.13 -21.59 -13.72
N GLU A 185 -8.16 -21.79 -12.83
CA GLU A 185 -7.30 -22.97 -12.85
C GLU A 185 -8.07 -24.15 -12.24
#